data_AF-A0A4P8ISG2-F1
#
_entry.id   AF-A0A4P8ISG2-F1
#
_cell.length_a   1.000
_cell.length_b   1.000
_cell.length_c   1.000
_cell.angle_alpha   90.00
_cell.angle_beta   90.00
_cell.angle_gamma   90.00
#
_symmetry.space_group_name_H-M   'P 1'
#
loop_
_entity.id
_entity.type
_entity.pdbx_description
1 polymer ?
#
loop_
_entity_poly.entity_id
_entity_poly.type
_entity_poly.pdbx_seq_one_letter_code
_entity_poly.pdbx_strand_id
1 'polypeptide(L)' 'MTVRYSFATRRGTFHIIPTRDGRWHAVFNDQSLGSYHTPAQAADDLAMGTTFSPGFDTSVLGISDDIGDWDRHPIAL' A
#
# COMPACT_ATOMS: atom_id res chain seq x y z
N MET A 1 -18.15 4.72 -5.10
CA MET A 1 -17.14 5.60 -4.49
C MET A 1 -16.08 4.68 -3.93
N THR A 2 -14.83 4.80 -4.39
CA THR A 2 -13.75 3.87 -4.02
C THR A 2 -12.80 4.58 -3.05
N VAL A 3 -11.95 3.84 -2.35
CA VAL A 3 -11.05 4.39 -1.33
C VAL A 3 -9.61 4.06 -1.70
N ARG A 4 -8.72 5.05 -1.59
CA ARG A 4 -7.26 4.84 -1.50
C ARG A 4 -6.85 4.88 -0.04
N TYR A 5 -5.89 4.04 0.33
CA TYR A 5 -5.27 4.06 1.66
C TYR A 5 -3.88 4.69 1.57
N SER A 6 -3.46 5.40 2.62
CA SER A 6 -2.12 5.97 2.74
C SER A 6 -1.50 5.66 4.11
N PHE A 7 -0.19 5.41 4.15
CA PHE A 7 0.56 5.26 5.40
C PHE A 7 1.88 6.01 5.31
N ALA A 8 2.06 6.99 6.19
CA ALA A 8 3.28 7.80 6.23
C ALA A 8 4.38 7.08 7.02
N THR A 9 5.58 7.06 6.46
CA THR A 9 6.78 6.49 7.12
C THR A 9 7.92 7.50 7.08
N ARG A 10 9.03 7.18 7.77
CA ARG A 10 10.28 7.96 7.69
C ARG A 10 10.91 8.01 6.29
N ARG A 11 10.49 7.14 5.36
CA ARG A 11 10.99 7.09 3.97
C ARG A 11 10.07 7.82 2.98
N GLY A 12 8.85 8.15 3.39
CA GLY A 12 7.80 8.69 2.52
C GLY A 12 6.47 7.98 2.75
N THR A 13 5.49 8.28 1.90
CA THR A 13 4.14 7.74 2.03
C THR A 13 3.92 6.57 1.08
N PHE A 14 3.47 5.46 1.64
CA PHE A 14 2.99 4.33 0.86
C PHE A 14 1.50 4.49 0.59
N HIS A 15 1.07 4.04 -0.57
CA HIS A 15 -0.33 4.05 -0.96
C HIS A 15 -0.81 2.66 -1.36
N ILE A 16 -2.06 2.38 -1.07
CA ILE A 16 -2.76 1.20 -1.60
C ILE A 16 -3.93 1.72 -2.43
N ILE A 17 -3.81 1.59 -3.75
CA ILE A 17 -4.70 2.24 -4.73
C ILE A 17 -5.52 1.17 -5.45
N PRO A 18 -6.86 1.27 -5.47
CA PRO A 18 -7.70 0.38 -6.25
C PRO A 18 -7.57 0.70 -7.74
N THR A 19 -7.58 -0.33 -8.57
CA THR A 19 -7.48 -0.20 -10.03
C THR A 19 -8.79 -0.61 -10.71
N ARG A 20 -8.97 -0.20 -11.97
CA ARG A 20 -10.23 -0.45 -12.72
C ARG A 20 -10.49 -1.93 -13.03
N ASP A 21 -9.46 -2.76 -12.98
CA ASP A 21 -9.54 -4.22 -13.13
C ASP A 21 -9.87 -4.94 -11.81
N GLY A 22 -10.18 -4.21 -10.74
CA GLY A 22 -10.58 -4.75 -9.44
C GLY A 22 -9.41 -5.21 -8.57
N ARG A 23 -8.17 -4.89 -8.94
CA ARG A 23 -6.97 -5.13 -8.13
C ARG A 23 -6.68 -3.94 -7.20
N TRP A 24 -5.71 -4.16 -6.33
CA TRP A 24 -5.15 -3.16 -5.44
C TRP A 24 -3.64 -3.09 -5.63
N HIS A 25 -3.11 -1.91 -5.92
CA HIS A 25 -1.69 -1.73 -6.11
C HIS A 25 -1.07 -1.09 -4.87
N ALA A 26 -0.04 -1.73 -4.32
CA ALA A 26 0.88 -1.07 -3.39
C ALA A 26 1.77 -0.12 -4.19
N VAL A 27 1.83 1.16 -3.83
CA VAL A 27 2.54 2.19 -4.59
C VAL A 27 3.43 3.02 -3.68
N PHE A 28 4.67 3.25 -4.11
CA PHE A 28 5.63 4.15 -3.46
C PHE A 28 6.43 4.89 -4.53
N ASN A 29 6.52 6.23 -4.44
CA ASN A 29 7.19 7.08 -5.44
C ASN A 29 6.80 6.75 -6.89
N ASP A 30 5.49 6.69 -7.15
CA ASP A 30 4.90 6.36 -8.46
C ASP A 30 5.21 4.95 -9.01
N GLN A 31 5.88 4.10 -8.22
CA GLN A 31 6.18 2.72 -8.59
C GLN A 31 5.22 1.75 -7.91
N SER A 32 4.68 0.83 -8.70
CA SER A 32 3.88 -0.28 -8.20
C SER A 32 4.80 -1.34 -7.60
N LEU A 33 4.63 -1.63 -6.31
CA LEU A 33 5.37 -2.64 -5.56
C LEU A 33 4.65 -4.00 -5.54
N GLY A 34 3.43 -4.07 -6.07
CA GLY A 34 2.68 -5.32 -6.18
C GLY A 34 1.24 -5.07 -6.61
N SER A 35 0.54 -6.13 -6.99
CA SER A 35 -0.88 -6.11 -7.36
C SER A 35 -1.62 -7.22 -6.62
N TYR A 36 -2.68 -6.86 -5.90
CA TYR A 36 -3.31 -7.67 -4.87
C TYR A 36 -4.83 -7.81 -5.08
N HIS A 37 -5.43 -8.85 -4.48
CA HIS A 37 -6.88 -9.03 -4.53
C HIS A 37 -7.61 -8.15 -3.50
N THR A 38 -6.94 -7.83 -2.39
CA THR A 38 -7.50 -7.00 -1.32
C THR A 38 -6.46 -5.96 -0.86
N PRO A 39 -6.88 -4.82 -0.28
CA PRO A 39 -5.95 -3.86 0.26
C PRO A 39 -5.23 -4.41 1.52
N ALA A 40 -5.87 -5.30 2.28
CA ALA A 40 -5.26 -5.96 3.44
C ALA A 40 -4.04 -6.81 3.04
N GLN A 41 -4.11 -7.55 1.93
CA GLN A 41 -2.94 -8.29 1.41
C GLN A 41 -1.78 -7.35 1.06
N ALA A 42 -2.08 -6.17 0.51
CA ALA A 42 -1.05 -5.19 0.18
C ALA A 42 -0.40 -4.58 1.43
N ALA A 43 -1.20 -4.32 2.48
CA ALA A 43 -0.69 -3.82 3.76
C ALA A 43 0.21 -4.84 4.47
N ASP A 44 -0.24 -6.10 4.54
CA ASP A 44 0.48 -7.22 5.11
C ASP A 44 1.86 -7.41 4.43
N ASP A 45 1.90 -7.47 3.10
CA ASP A 45 3.17 -7.61 2.37
C ASP A 45 4.11 -6.40 2.54
N LEU A 46 3.56 -5.18 2.60
CA LEU A 46 4.36 -3.98 2.87
C LEU A 46 4.94 -3.99 4.28
N ALA A 47 4.18 -4.44 5.27
CA ALA A 47 4.63 -4.58 6.65
C ALA A 47 5.69 -5.68 6.82
N MET A 48 5.60 -6.75 6.02
CA MET A 48 6.55 -7.87 6.07
C MET A 48 7.77 -7.72 5.16
N GLY A 49 7.79 -6.75 4.24
CA GLY A 49 8.89 -6.62 3.28
C GLY A 49 8.88 -7.63 2.13
N THR A 50 7.71 -8.20 1.83
CA THR A 50 7.53 -9.26 0.82
C THR A 50 7.01 -8.72 -0.53
N THR A 51 6.85 -7.40 -0.67
CA THR A 51 6.54 -6.75 -1.95
C THR A 51 7.71 -6.80 -2.94
N PHE A 52 7.48 -6.39 -4.19
CA PHE A 52 8.60 -5.96 -5.02
C PHE A 52 9.36 -4.83 -4.32
N SER A 53 10.70 -4.94 -4.31
CA SER A 53 11.53 -4.07 -3.49
C SER A 53 11.60 -2.65 -4.08
N PRO A 54 11.35 -1.60 -3.27
CA PRO A 54 11.64 -0.21 -3.62
C PRO A 54 13.13 0.15 -3.44
N GLY A 55 14.03 -0.83 -3.30
CA GLY A 55 15.46 -0.63 -3.05
C GLY A 55 15.85 -0.58 -1.58
N PHE A 56 14.92 -0.88 -0.67
CA PHE A 56 15.15 -1.04 0.77
C PHE A 56 14.12 -2.01 1.37
N ASP A 57 14.39 -2.47 2.59
CA ASP A 57 13.48 -3.32 3.37
C ASP A 57 12.36 -2.47 3.99
N THR A 58 11.10 -2.77 3.67
CA THR A 58 9.94 -2.05 4.22
C THR A 58 9.54 -2.53 5.61
N SER A 59 9.96 -3.74 6.03
CA SER A 59 9.60 -4.30 7.34
C SER A 59 10.16 -3.50 8.52
N VAL A 60 11.24 -2.75 8.29
CA VAL A 60 11.88 -1.87 9.27
C VAL A 60 11.29 -0.46 9.31
N LEU A 61 10.15 -0.22 8.65
CA LEU A 61 9.51 1.10 8.56
C LEU A 61 8.33 1.28 9.50
N GLY A 62 7.89 0.22 10.19
CA GLY A 62 6.75 0.27 11.10
C GLY A 62 5.42 0.53 10.36
N ILE A 63 5.31 0.01 9.14
CA ILE A 63 4.05 -0.01 8.39
C ILE A 63 3.10 -0.98 9.11
N SER A 64 1.86 -0.57 9.36
CA SER A 64 0.84 -1.47 9.92
C SER A 64 0.37 -2.48 8.87
N ASP A 65 0.30 -3.74 9.26
CA ASP A 65 -0.32 -4.84 8.51
C ASP A 65 -1.85 -4.77 8.54
N ASP A 66 -2.44 -4.10 9.55
CA ASP A 66 -3.87 -3.83 9.60
C ASP A 66 -4.24 -2.62 8.73
N ILE A 67 -4.98 -2.87 7.66
CA ILE A 67 -5.50 -1.82 6.77
C ILE A 67 -6.41 -0.81 7.50
N GLY A 68 -6.97 -1.17 8.65
CA GLY A 68 -7.76 -0.29 9.51
C GLY A 68 -6.96 0.88 10.08
N ASP A 69 -5.65 0.74 10.21
CA ASP A 69 -4.75 1.77 10.74
C ASP A 69 -4.31 2.80 9.67
N TRP A 70 -4.64 2.56 8.41
CA TRP A 70 -4.25 3.42 7.30
C TRP A 70 -5.23 4.57 7.08
N ASP A 71 -4.71 5.73 6.68
CA ASP A 71 -5.54 6.87 6.34
C ASP A 71 -6.38 6.59 5.09
N ARG A 72 -7.70 6.78 5.22
CA ARG A 72 -8.68 6.50 4.16
C ARG A 72 -9.02 7.76 3.40
N HIS A 73 -8.86 7.73 2.07
CA HIS A 73 -9.20 8.83 1.19
C HIS A 73 -10.19 8.38 0.11
N PRO A 74 -11.41 8.95 0.07
CA PRO A 74 -12.33 8.70 -1.03
C PRO A 74 -11.74 9.20 -2.36
N ILE A 75 -11.92 8.41 -3.41
CA ILE A 75 -11.47 8.74 -4.76
C ILE A 75 -12.53 8.40 -5.81
N ALA A 76 -12.47 9.10 -6.94
CA ALA A 76 -13.13 8.73 -8.18
C ALA A 76 -12.11 8.01 -9.07
N LEU A 77 -12.48 6.86 -9.63
CA LEU A 77 -11.65 6.07 -10.56
C LEU A 77 -12.12 6.24 -12.01
#